data_AF-A0A956L203-F1
#
_entry.id   AF-A0A956L203-F1
#
_cell.length_a   1.000
_cell.length_b   1.000
_cell.length_c   1.000
_cell.angle_alpha   90.00
_cell.angle_beta   90.00
_cell.angle_gamma   90.00
#
_symmetry.space_group_name_H-M   'P 1'
#
loop_
_entity.id
_entity.type
_entity.pdbx_description
1 polymer ?
#
loop_
_entity_poly.entity_id
_entity_poly.type
_entity_poly.pdbx_seq_one_letter_code
_entity_poly.pdbx_strand_id
1 'polypeptide(L)'
;MSPPAVQGTIERVFREESGRVLSGLIGVIGDFELAQDVLQDAFATALRRWPDEGVPRRPGAWLTTVARNRALDRIRRRRTHTDREGELRMLARAELALDELLDQELPDERLRLVFTCCHPAIAQHAQVALTLSTLGGLSTGEIARAFVTSEITMAQRLVRAKRKI
;
A
#
# COMPACT_ATOMS: atom_id res chain seq x y z
N MET A 1 -17.35 10.42 -18.39
CA MET A 1 -16.69 9.19 -18.92
C MET A 1 -17.60 8.02 -18.66
N SER A 2 -17.76 7.06 -19.57
CA SER A 2 -18.57 5.87 -19.31
C SER A 2 -17.96 5.02 -18.18
N PRO A 3 -18.77 4.33 -17.35
CA PRO A 3 -18.29 3.50 -16.24
C PRO A 3 -17.13 2.53 -16.59
N PRO A 4 -17.14 1.79 -17.73
CA PRO A 4 -16.02 0.92 -18.09
C PRO A 4 -14.71 1.66 -18.41
N ALA A 5 -14.76 2.93 -18.83
CA ALA A 5 -13.57 3.73 -19.07
C ALA A 5 -12.90 4.19 -17.77
N VAL A 6 -13.68 4.41 -16.71
CA VAL A 6 -13.17 4.75 -15.36
C VAL A 6 -12.52 3.51 -14.73
N GLN A 7 -13.15 2.34 -14.86
CA GLN A 7 -12.60 1.06 -14.38
C GLN A 7 -11.21 0.78 -14.98
N GLY A 8 -11.07 0.85 -16.31
CA GLY A 8 -9.78 0.64 -16.97
C GLY A 8 -8.72 1.69 -16.59
N THR A 9 -9.15 2.92 -16.29
CA THR A 9 -8.24 3.97 -15.80
C THR A 9 -7.75 3.66 -14.39
N ILE A 10 -8.63 3.18 -13.51
CA ILE A 10 -8.27 2.78 -12.14
C ILE A 10 -7.30 1.60 -12.16
N GLU A 11 -7.54 0.59 -13.00
CA GLU A 11 -6.61 -0.55 -13.14
C GLU A 11 -5.22 -0.12 -13.60
N ARG A 12 -5.16 0.79 -14.58
CA ARG A 12 -3.88 1.35 -15.05
C ARG A 12 -3.17 2.11 -13.93
N VAL A 13 -3.88 3.02 -13.25
CA VAL A 13 -3.32 3.78 -12.12
C VAL A 13 -2.88 2.85 -11.00
N PHE A 14 -3.61 1.77 -10.73
CA PHE A 14 -3.19 0.76 -9.78
C PHE A 14 -1.83 0.18 -10.16
N ARG A 15 -1.64 -0.29 -11.39
CA ARG A 15 -0.36 -0.86 -11.83
C ARG A 15 0.79 0.14 -11.80
N GLU A 16 0.53 1.40 -12.12
CA GLU A 16 1.55 2.45 -12.23
C GLU A 16 1.94 3.08 -10.87
N GLU A 17 0.96 3.32 -9.99
CA GLU A 17 1.15 4.16 -8.80
C GLU A 17 1.19 3.37 -7.49
N SER A 18 0.54 2.18 -7.42
CA SER A 18 0.34 1.48 -6.14
C SER A 18 1.66 1.14 -5.44
N GLY A 19 2.68 0.68 -6.17
CA GLY A 19 3.99 0.38 -5.60
C GLY A 19 4.70 1.59 -5.03
N ARG A 20 4.64 2.75 -5.71
CA ARG A 20 5.24 4.00 -5.23
C ARG A 20 4.55 4.47 -3.95
N VAL A 21 3.22 4.55 -3.97
CA VAL A 21 2.43 5.00 -2.81
C VAL A 21 2.62 4.05 -1.63
N LEU A 22 2.56 2.73 -1.86
CA LEU A 22 2.76 1.73 -0.83
C LEU A 22 4.15 1.83 -0.19
N SER A 23 5.20 2.00 -1.01
CA SER A 23 6.57 2.12 -0.50
C SER A 23 6.77 3.32 0.41
N GLY A 24 6.23 4.50 0.03
CA GLY A 24 6.29 5.70 0.87
C GLY A 24 5.50 5.54 2.17
N LEU A 25 4.31 4.94 2.11
CA LEU A 25 3.51 4.66 3.31
C LEU A 25 4.22 3.69 4.27
N ILE A 26 4.81 2.60 3.77
CA ILE A 26 5.59 1.67 4.59
C ILE A 26 6.80 2.37 5.21
N GLY A 27 7.47 3.22 4.43
CA GLY A 27 8.65 3.96 4.87
C GLY A 27 8.40 4.86 6.08
N VAL A 28 7.21 5.49 6.10
CA VAL A 28 6.76 6.42 7.13
C VAL A 28 6.08 5.72 8.31
N ILE A 29 5.13 4.83 8.01
CA ILE A 29 4.30 4.17 9.03
C ILE A 29 5.09 3.06 9.74
N GLY A 30 5.97 2.36 9.02
CA GLY A 30 6.69 1.20 9.55
C GLY A 30 5.81 -0.03 9.80
N ASP A 31 4.56 -0.01 9.35
CA ASP A 31 3.59 -1.09 9.48
C ASP A 31 3.06 -1.44 8.09
N PHE A 32 3.45 -2.62 7.60
CA PHE A 32 3.11 -3.09 6.26
C PHE A 32 1.61 -3.31 6.08
N GLU A 33 0.95 -3.88 7.09
CA GLU A 33 -0.47 -4.22 7.04
C GLU A 33 -1.29 -2.93 7.03
N LEU A 34 -0.98 -2.00 7.94
CA LEU A 34 -1.64 -0.70 7.98
C LEU A 34 -1.44 0.08 6.66
N ALA A 35 -0.23 0.07 6.08
CA ALA A 35 0.05 0.74 4.82
C ALA A 35 -0.78 0.17 3.65
N GLN A 36 -0.94 -1.16 3.58
CA GLN A 36 -1.78 -1.78 2.55
C GLN A 36 -3.25 -1.43 2.71
N ASP A 37 -3.75 -1.49 3.94
CA ASP A 37 -5.15 -1.16 4.24
C ASP A 37 -5.51 0.27 3.82
N VAL A 38 -4.68 1.26 4.17
CA VAL A 38 -4.99 2.66 3.85
C VAL A 38 -4.86 2.95 2.36
N LEU A 39 -3.96 2.26 1.66
CA LEU A 39 -3.89 2.32 0.20
C LEU A 39 -5.15 1.72 -0.45
N GLN A 40 -5.63 0.60 0.06
CA GLN A 40 -6.89 -0.01 -0.40
C GLN A 40 -8.08 0.91 -0.13
N ASP A 41 -8.17 1.54 1.04
CA ASP A 41 -9.18 2.55 1.36
C ASP A 41 -9.14 3.74 0.37
N ALA A 42 -7.94 4.15 -0.05
CA ALA A 42 -7.75 5.21 -1.04
C ALA A 42 -8.27 4.79 -2.43
N PHE A 43 -7.95 3.59 -2.91
CA PHE A 43 -8.50 3.06 -4.16
C PHE A 43 -10.02 2.84 -4.09
N ALA A 44 -10.54 2.36 -2.97
CA ALA A 44 -11.99 2.24 -2.74
C ALA A 44 -12.68 3.61 -2.81
N THR A 45 -12.00 4.67 -2.36
CA THR A 45 -12.50 6.05 -2.47
C THR A 45 -12.42 6.56 -3.90
N ALA A 46 -11.35 6.25 -4.64
CA ALA A 46 -11.23 6.55 -6.07
C ALA A 46 -12.37 5.92 -6.88
N LEU A 47 -12.66 4.63 -6.64
CA LEU A 47 -13.76 3.89 -7.28
C LEU A 47 -15.12 4.55 -7.07
N ARG A 48 -15.34 5.18 -5.90
CA ARG A 48 -16.58 5.89 -5.60
C ARG A 48 -16.63 7.30 -6.20
N ARG A 49 -15.52 8.04 -6.18
CA ARG A 49 -15.51 9.48 -6.53
C ARG A 49 -15.19 9.77 -7.98
N TRP A 50 -14.23 9.06 -8.58
CA TRP A 50 -13.78 9.35 -9.94
C TRP A 50 -14.83 9.17 -11.04
N PRO A 51 -15.83 8.29 -10.92
CA PRO A 51 -16.93 8.24 -11.89
C PRO A 51 -17.66 9.59 -12.05
N ASP A 52 -17.86 10.30 -10.94
CA ASP A 52 -18.65 11.53 -10.89
C ASP A 52 -17.76 12.78 -10.96
N GLU A 53 -16.65 12.79 -10.22
CA GLU A 53 -15.75 13.94 -10.08
C GLU A 53 -14.65 13.97 -11.16
N GLY A 54 -14.48 12.86 -11.90
CA GLY A 54 -13.38 12.66 -12.83
C GLY A 54 -12.07 12.23 -12.17
N VAL A 55 -11.11 11.82 -13.01
CA VAL A 55 -9.79 11.37 -12.54
C VAL A 55 -8.88 12.59 -12.33
N PRO A 56 -8.23 12.73 -11.15
CA PRO A 56 -7.29 13.82 -10.88
C PRO A 56 -6.12 13.83 -11.87
N ARG A 57 -5.57 15.03 -12.16
CA ARG A 57 -4.38 15.18 -13.03
C ARG A 57 -3.14 14.44 -12.52
N ARG A 58 -3.02 14.27 -11.20
CA ARG A 58 -1.95 13.53 -10.52
C ARG A 58 -2.57 12.46 -9.61
N PRO A 59 -2.96 11.29 -10.15
CA PRO A 59 -3.65 10.25 -9.38
C PRO A 59 -2.84 9.73 -8.19
N GLY A 60 -1.53 9.49 -8.36
CA GLY A 60 -0.66 9.02 -7.27
C GLY A 60 -0.60 9.99 -6.08
N ALA A 61 -0.52 11.29 -6.34
CA ALA A 61 -0.54 12.31 -5.29
C ALA A 61 -1.89 12.34 -4.56
N TRP A 62 -3.00 12.24 -5.32
CA TRP A 62 -4.34 12.17 -4.72
C TRP A 62 -4.51 10.94 -3.84
N LEU A 63 -4.07 9.76 -4.31
CA LEU A 63 -4.12 8.51 -3.55
C LEU A 63 -3.32 8.62 -2.27
N THR A 64 -2.15 9.24 -2.33
CA THR A 64 -1.27 9.46 -1.17
C THR A 64 -1.95 10.35 -0.14
N THR A 65 -2.59 11.44 -0.55
CA THR A 65 -3.34 12.31 0.36
C THR A 65 -4.46 11.56 1.07
N VAL A 66 -5.26 10.78 0.32
CA VAL A 66 -6.36 10.00 0.91
C VAL A 66 -5.83 8.94 1.88
N ALA A 67 -4.80 8.20 1.49
CA ALA A 67 -4.19 7.17 2.31
C ALA A 67 -3.55 7.75 3.59
N ARG A 68 -2.84 8.88 3.49
CA ARG A 68 -2.30 9.63 4.64
C ARG A 68 -3.41 9.99 5.62
N ASN A 69 -4.45 10.67 5.15
CA ASN A 69 -5.52 11.12 6.04
C ASN A 69 -6.15 9.94 6.78
N ARG A 70 -6.32 8.83 6.07
CA ARG A 70 -6.83 7.58 6.66
C ARG A 70 -5.89 6.96 7.68
N ALA A 71 -4.58 6.97 7.42
CA ALA A 71 -3.57 6.50 8.36
C ALA A 71 -3.48 7.39 9.60
N LEU A 72 -3.51 8.72 9.46
CA LEU A 72 -3.59 9.65 10.60
C LEU A 72 -4.78 9.35 11.49
N ASP A 73 -5.96 9.16 10.90
CA ASP A 73 -7.18 8.83 11.65
C ASP A 73 -7.01 7.54 12.46
N ARG A 74 -6.40 6.50 11.86
CA ARG A 74 -6.16 5.21 12.52
C ARG A 74 -5.11 5.34 13.64
N ILE A 75 -4.01 6.06 13.40
CA ILE A 75 -2.94 6.31 14.38
C ILE A 75 -3.47 7.10 15.57
N ARG A 76 -4.22 8.19 15.33
CA ARG A 76 -4.83 9.01 16.37
C ARG A 76 -5.79 8.20 17.24
N ARG A 77 -6.65 7.37 16.62
CA ARG A 77 -7.53 6.46 17.36
C ARG A 77 -6.73 5.48 18.22
N ARG A 78 -5.69 4.83 17.68
CA ARG A 78 -4.85 3.87 18.42
C ARG A 78 -4.15 4.54 19.61
N ARG A 79 -3.68 5.77 19.44
CA ARG A 79 -3.03 6.57 20.47
C ARG A 79 -3.97 6.88 21.63
N THR A 80 -5.25 7.17 21.37
CA THR A 80 -6.27 7.37 22.42
C THR A 80 -6.58 6.09 23.21
N HIS A 81 -6.34 4.92 22.62
CA HIS A 81 -6.65 3.62 23.22
C HIS A 81 -5.45 2.90 23.86
N THR A 82 -4.24 3.47 23.81
CA THR A 82 -3.03 2.85 24.39
C THR A 82 -2.43 3.72 25.49
N ASP A 83 -2.10 3.09 26.62
CA ASP A 83 -1.43 3.74 27.76
C ASP A 83 0.07 3.40 27.82
N ARG A 84 0.57 2.64 26.84
CA ARG A 84 1.97 2.22 26.78
C ARG A 84 2.84 3.35 26.25
N GLU A 85 3.67 3.95 27.10
CA GLU A 85 4.54 5.07 26.70
C GLU A 85 5.39 4.82 25.45
N GLY A 86 5.95 3.61 25.31
CA GLY A 86 6.76 3.25 24.15
C GLY A 86 5.95 3.27 22.84
N GLU A 87 4.72 2.75 22.88
CA GLU A 87 3.80 2.75 21.75
C GLU A 87 3.30 4.17 21.45
N LEU A 88 2.98 4.95 22.47
CA LEU A 88 2.61 6.36 22.32
C LEU A 88 3.71 7.17 21.61
N ARG A 89 4.98 7.00 22.01
CA ARG A 89 6.12 7.66 21.36
C ARG A 89 6.25 7.24 19.89
N MET A 90 6.07 5.96 19.59
CA MET A 90 6.12 5.44 18.21
C MET A 90 5.00 6.02 17.35
N LEU A 91 3.77 6.03 17.84
CA LEU A 91 2.61 6.58 17.14
C LEU A 91 2.73 8.10 16.91
N ALA A 92 3.24 8.85 17.90
CA ALA A 92 3.49 10.28 17.75
C ALA A 92 4.54 10.57 16.67
N ARG A 93 5.59 9.76 16.57
CA ARG A 93 6.60 9.87 15.50
C ARG A 93 6.00 9.58 14.13
N ALA A 94 5.19 8.53 14.01
CA ALA A 94 4.50 8.18 12.76
C ALA A 94 3.54 9.29 12.33
N GLU A 95 2.79 9.89 13.26
CA GLU A 95 1.90 11.02 13.00
C GLU A 95 2.65 12.22 12.38
N LEU A 96 3.76 12.65 12.99
CA LEU A 96 4.60 13.74 12.48
C LEU A 96 5.18 13.43 11.10
N ALA A 97 5.73 12.23 10.91
CA ALA A 97 6.33 11.82 9.64
C ALA A 97 5.29 11.73 8.52
N LEU A 98 4.05 11.33 8.86
CA LEU A 98 2.96 11.31 7.91
C LEU A 98 2.50 12.72 7.56
N ASP A 99 2.57 13.66 8.49
CA ASP A 99 2.29 15.07 8.21
C ASP A 99 3.27 15.68 7.19
N GLU A 100 4.55 15.34 7.28
CA GLU A 100 5.62 15.76 6.37
C GLU A 100 5.51 15.14 4.95
N LEU A 101 4.85 13.99 4.81
CA LEU A 101 4.79 13.21 3.56
C LEU A 101 4.13 13.94 2.37
N LEU A 102 3.28 14.95 2.60
CA LEU A 102 2.66 15.73 1.51
C LEU A 102 3.45 16.97 1.12
N ASP A 103 4.29 17.48 2.01
CA ASP A 103 5.09 18.68 1.76
C ASP A 103 6.34 18.38 0.94
N GLN A 104 6.64 17.09 0.75
CA GLN A 104 7.75 16.59 -0.04
C GLN A 104 7.25 15.73 -1.21
N GLU A 105 8.01 15.70 -2.29
CA GLU A 105 7.78 14.72 -3.34
C GLU A 105 7.99 13.32 -2.74
N LEU A 106 7.00 12.42 -2.89
CA LEU A 106 7.07 11.05 -2.36
C LEU A 106 8.44 10.45 -2.65
N PRO A 107 9.26 10.19 -1.61
CA PRO A 107 10.57 9.60 -1.83
C PRO A 107 10.38 8.26 -2.53
N ASP A 108 11.18 8.00 -3.57
CA ASP A 108 11.15 6.71 -4.27
C ASP A 108 11.76 5.62 -3.38
N GLU A 109 10.98 5.17 -2.39
CA GLU A 109 11.36 4.13 -1.44
C GLU A 109 11.15 2.72 -2.01
N ARG A 110 10.90 2.57 -3.31
CA ARG A 110 10.69 1.26 -3.93
C ARG A 110 11.89 0.33 -3.72
N LEU A 111 13.11 0.86 -3.72
CA LEU A 111 14.31 0.06 -3.41
C LEU A 111 14.28 -0.48 -1.97
N ARG A 112 13.82 0.32 -1.00
CA ARG A 112 13.64 -0.12 0.39
C ARG A 112 12.59 -1.23 0.47
N LEU A 113 11.48 -1.09 -0.25
CA LEU A 113 10.46 -2.12 -0.34
C LEU A 113 10.97 -3.40 -1.01
N VAL A 114 11.83 -3.32 -2.03
CA VAL A 114 12.53 -4.49 -2.60
C VAL A 114 13.31 -5.21 -1.50
N PHE A 115 14.11 -4.51 -0.71
CA PHE A 115 14.86 -5.12 0.38
C PHE A 115 13.97 -5.79 1.43
N THR A 116 12.85 -5.15 1.80
CA THR A 116 11.84 -5.75 2.68
C THR A 116 11.25 -7.03 2.08
N CYS A 117 10.95 -7.04 0.78
CA CYS A 117 10.44 -8.21 0.08
C CYS A 117 11.48 -9.33 -0.05
N CYS A 118 12.77 -8.99 -0.11
CA CYS A 118 13.91 -9.89 -0.17
C CYS A 118 14.45 -10.32 1.21
N HIS A 119 13.68 -10.12 2.29
CA HIS A 119 14.13 -10.46 3.63
C HIS A 119 14.49 -11.97 3.75
N PRO A 120 15.63 -12.33 4.37
CA PRO A 120 16.13 -13.71 4.40
C PRO A 120 15.21 -14.69 5.16
N ALA A 121 14.31 -14.20 6.01
CA ALA A 121 13.30 -15.05 6.66
C ALA A 121 12.25 -15.61 5.67
N ILE A 122 12.12 -15.01 4.49
CA ILE A 122 11.14 -15.37 3.45
C ILE A 122 11.82 -16.29 2.42
N ALA A 123 11.15 -17.39 2.04
CA ALA A 123 11.66 -18.27 0.99
C ALA A 123 11.68 -17.56 -0.38
N GLN A 124 12.69 -17.83 -1.21
CA GLN A 124 12.92 -17.11 -2.47
C GLN A 124 11.67 -16.99 -3.37
N HIS A 125 10.92 -18.08 -3.57
CA HIS A 125 9.69 -18.03 -4.37
C HIS A 125 8.61 -17.10 -3.77
N ALA A 126 8.56 -16.98 -2.45
CA ALA A 126 7.66 -16.04 -1.77
C ALA A 126 8.17 -14.59 -1.83
N GLN A 127 9.48 -14.37 -1.84
CA GLN A 127 10.08 -13.04 -2.09
C GLN A 127 9.70 -12.52 -3.48
N VAL A 128 9.84 -13.36 -4.51
CA VAL A 128 9.48 -13.01 -5.89
C VAL A 128 7.97 -12.74 -6.01
N ALA A 129 7.12 -13.61 -5.44
CA ALA A 129 5.67 -13.41 -5.44
C ALA A 129 5.27 -12.10 -4.72
N LEU A 130 5.88 -11.80 -3.58
CA LEU A 130 5.62 -10.58 -2.83
C LEU A 130 6.05 -9.33 -3.61
N THR A 131 7.18 -9.38 -4.28
CA THR A 131 7.68 -8.30 -5.15
C THR A 131 6.72 -8.04 -6.32
N LEU A 132 6.27 -9.08 -7.03
CA LEU A 132 5.32 -8.94 -8.13
C LEU A 132 3.98 -8.35 -7.68
N SER A 133 3.52 -8.73 -6.49
CA SER A 133 2.27 -8.20 -5.91
C SER A 133 2.39 -6.73 -5.49
N THR A 134 3.50 -6.36 -4.86
CA THR A 134 3.63 -5.05 -4.18
C THR A 134 4.22 -3.97 -5.09
N LEU A 135 5.22 -4.33 -5.89
CA LEU A 135 5.93 -3.41 -6.78
C LEU A 135 5.52 -3.59 -8.24
N GLY A 136 5.22 -4.82 -8.64
CA GLY A 136 4.74 -5.11 -9.99
C GLY A 136 3.27 -4.77 -10.22
N GLY A 137 2.48 -4.59 -9.16
CA GLY A 137 1.04 -4.32 -9.26
C GLY A 137 0.25 -5.49 -9.87
N LEU A 138 0.79 -6.70 -9.87
CA LEU A 138 0.09 -7.89 -10.35
C LEU A 138 -0.95 -8.36 -9.34
N SER A 139 -2.11 -8.78 -9.84
CA SER A 139 -3.15 -9.44 -9.07
C SER A 139 -2.69 -10.84 -8.61
N THR A 140 -3.30 -11.34 -7.54
CA THR A 140 -3.04 -12.70 -7.03
C THR A 140 -3.24 -13.76 -8.12
N GLY A 141 -4.28 -13.62 -8.95
CA GLY A 141 -4.54 -14.53 -10.07
C GLY A 141 -3.47 -14.47 -11.17
N GLU A 142 -2.94 -13.29 -11.50
CA GLU A 142 -1.81 -13.18 -12.45
C GLU A 142 -0.54 -13.84 -11.92
N ILE A 143 -0.23 -13.65 -10.63
CA ILE A 143 0.92 -14.27 -9.99
C ILE A 143 0.73 -15.78 -9.89
N ALA A 144 -0.48 -16.25 -9.57
CA ALA A 144 -0.79 -17.68 -9.51
C ALA A 144 -0.55 -18.36 -10.86
N ARG A 145 -0.95 -17.73 -11.98
CA ARG A 145 -0.67 -18.21 -13.33
C ARG A 145 0.83 -18.27 -13.63
N ALA A 146 1.58 -17.22 -13.27
CA ALA A 146 3.03 -17.19 -13.47
C ALA A 146 3.77 -18.28 -12.68
N PHE A 147 3.24 -18.68 -11.52
CA PHE A 147 3.79 -19.73 -10.66
C PHE A 147 3.15 -21.11 -10.87
N VAL A 148 2.24 -21.26 -11.83
CA VAL A 148 1.51 -22.50 -12.14
C VAL A 148 0.89 -23.12 -10.87
N THR A 149 0.19 -22.29 -10.10
CA THR A 149 -0.46 -22.71 -8.85
C THR A 149 -1.89 -22.14 -8.76
N SER A 150 -2.67 -22.60 -7.78
CA SER A 150 -4.01 -22.07 -7.55
C SER A 150 -3.95 -20.65 -6.96
N GLU A 151 -4.96 -19.83 -7.24
CA GLU A 151 -5.07 -18.50 -6.67
C GLU A 151 -5.16 -18.54 -5.12
N ILE A 152 -5.82 -19.56 -4.57
CA ILE A 152 -5.90 -19.80 -3.12
C ILE A 152 -4.51 -20.05 -2.54
N THR A 153 -3.71 -20.91 -3.19
CA THR A 153 -2.33 -21.22 -2.76
C THR A 153 -1.45 -19.96 -2.81
N MET A 154 -1.60 -19.14 -3.85
CA MET A 154 -0.84 -17.90 -3.98
C MET A 154 -1.26 -16.87 -2.92
N ALA A 155 -2.55 -16.71 -2.66
CA ALA A 155 -3.06 -15.82 -1.61
C ALA A 155 -2.47 -16.19 -0.23
N GLN A 156 -2.52 -17.49 0.13
CA GLN A 156 -1.93 -17.97 1.38
C GLN A 156 -0.42 -17.73 1.45
N ARG A 157 0.30 -17.93 0.33
CA ARG A 157 1.74 -17.67 0.25
C ARG A 157 2.06 -16.20 0.53
N LEU A 158 1.32 -15.27 -0.08
CA LEU A 158 1.51 -13.84 0.11
C LEU A 158 1.23 -13.43 1.55
N VAL A 159 0.15 -13.92 2.17
CA VAL A 159 -0.17 -13.64 3.58
C VAL A 159 0.94 -14.14 4.51
N ARG A 160 1.42 -15.37 4.31
CA ARG A 160 2.50 -15.94 5.14
C ARG A 160 3.82 -15.19 4.95
N ALA A 161 4.12 -14.72 3.73
CA ALA A 161 5.31 -13.93 3.47
C ALA A 161 5.27 -12.59 4.22
N LYS A 162 4.14 -11.88 4.14
CA LYS A 162 3.94 -10.61 4.85
C LYS A 162 4.04 -10.75 6.36
N ARG A 163 3.54 -11.84 6.96
CA ARG A 163 3.64 -12.08 8.42
C ARG A 163 5.07 -12.31 8.94
N LYS A 164 6.06 -12.49 8.06
CA LYS A 164 7.45 -12.74 8.44
C LYS A 164 8.30 -11.47 8.54
N ILE A 165 7.74 -10.33 8.14
CA ILE A 165 8.38 -9.01 8.06
C ILE A 165 7.48 -7.97 8.73
#